data_AF-W7BJV7-F1
#
_entry.id   AF-W7BJV7-F1
#
_cell.length_a   1.000
_cell.length_b   1.000
_cell.length_c   1.000
_cell.angle_alpha   90.00
_cell.angle_beta   90.00
_cell.angle_gamma   90.00
#
_symmetry.space_group_name_H-M   'P 1'
#
loop_
_entity.id
_entity.type
_entity.pdbx_description
1 polymer ?
#
loop_
_entity_poly.entity_id
_entity_poly.type
_entity_poly.pdbx_seq_one_letter_code
_entity_poly.pdbx_strand_id
1 'polypeptide(L)'
;MRLWSDFLVDADYEKSKAALKQHIKTKKFAPSLADFSIPINSDSENSQAEMKAWEIIEQSVAKEMKNYVPPDVDKMPISDELKQYLKANRRNVRTPFKSKLTVAQEQERKAFLQKQIDELAKREESSR
;
A
#
# COMPACT_ATOMS: atom_id res chain seq x y z
N MET A 1 -12.96 -21.62 30.53
CA MET A 1 -13.27 -22.04 29.15
C MET A 1 -13.96 -20.95 28.32
N ARG A 2 -14.70 -19.99 28.90
CA ARG A 2 -15.44 -18.95 28.15
C ARG A 2 -14.59 -18.02 27.27
N LEU A 3 -13.39 -17.65 27.71
CA LEU A 3 -12.55 -16.66 27.02
C LEU A 3 -12.31 -16.98 25.54
N TRP A 4 -11.93 -18.20 25.20
CA TRP A 4 -11.65 -18.57 23.80
C TRP A 4 -12.93 -18.63 22.97
N SER A 5 -14.03 -19.08 23.55
CA SER A 5 -15.33 -19.08 22.89
C SER A 5 -15.76 -17.65 22.58
N ASP A 6 -15.64 -16.72 23.53
CA ASP A 6 -16.05 -15.33 23.37
C ASP A 6 -15.29 -14.63 22.24
N PHE A 7 -13.98 -14.89 22.08
CA PHE A 7 -13.19 -14.33 20.99
C PHE A 7 -13.43 -15.00 19.62
N LEU A 8 -13.93 -16.23 19.59
CA LEU A 8 -14.17 -16.97 18.36
C LEU A 8 -15.60 -16.83 17.83
N VAL A 9 -16.50 -16.16 18.56
CA VAL A 9 -17.89 -15.91 18.12
C VAL A 9 -17.92 -15.15 16.79
N ASP A 10 -17.02 -14.19 16.61
CA ASP A 10 -16.94 -13.35 15.40
C ASP A 10 -15.95 -13.86 14.36
N ALA A 11 -15.38 -15.06 14.58
CA ALA A 11 -14.40 -15.67 13.69
C ALA A 11 -15.07 -16.57 12.66
N ASP A 12 -14.58 -16.52 11.42
CA ASP A 12 -14.97 -17.42 10.35
C ASP A 12 -14.41 -18.81 10.67
N TYR A 13 -15.30 -19.76 10.90
CA TYR A 13 -14.95 -21.12 11.28
C TYR A 13 -14.08 -21.83 10.24
N GLU A 14 -14.42 -21.75 8.94
CA GLU A 14 -13.71 -22.50 7.90
C GLU A 14 -12.32 -21.91 7.65
N LYS A 15 -12.21 -20.58 7.60
CA LYS A 15 -10.92 -19.90 7.47
C LYS A 15 -10.04 -20.16 8.70
N SER A 16 -10.59 -20.02 9.89
CA SER A 16 -9.84 -20.21 11.14
C SER A 16 -9.37 -21.66 11.32
N LYS A 17 -10.19 -22.64 10.91
CA LYS A 17 -9.82 -24.06 10.87
C LYS A 17 -8.70 -24.35 9.88
N ALA A 18 -8.72 -23.71 8.70
CA ALA A 18 -7.65 -23.85 7.72
C ALA A 18 -6.33 -23.26 8.25
N ALA A 19 -6.36 -22.07 8.84
CA ALA A 19 -5.21 -21.42 9.47
C ALA A 19 -4.63 -22.28 10.61
N LEU A 20 -5.48 -22.85 11.46
CA LEU A 20 -5.07 -23.76 12.53
C LEU A 20 -4.37 -25.01 11.99
N LYS A 21 -4.93 -25.64 10.95
CA LYS A 21 -4.30 -26.79 10.29
C LYS A 21 -2.93 -26.45 9.70
N GLN A 22 -2.77 -25.25 9.15
CA GLN A 22 -1.49 -24.79 8.62
C GLN A 22 -0.48 -24.52 9.74
N HIS A 23 -0.91 -23.94 10.86
CA HIS A 23 -0.07 -23.70 12.02
C HIS A 23 0.49 -25.03 12.57
N ILE A 24 -0.37 -26.03 12.76
CA ILE A 24 0.03 -27.37 13.24
C ILE A 24 1.08 -28.02 12.32
N LYS A 25 1.02 -27.76 11.00
CA LYS A 25 1.99 -28.31 10.04
C LYS A 25 3.33 -27.57 10.05
N THR A 26 3.34 -26.28 10.38
CA THR A 26 4.49 -25.40 10.15
C THR A 26 5.25 -25.03 11.43
N LYS A 27 4.57 -24.98 12.57
CA LYS A 27 5.12 -24.53 13.84
C LYS A 27 5.13 -25.67 14.85
N LYS A 28 6.18 -25.73 15.67
CA LYS A 28 6.39 -26.75 16.71
C LYS A 28 5.64 -26.46 18.01
N PHE A 29 5.22 -25.21 18.21
CA PHE A 29 4.58 -24.74 19.44
C PHE A 29 3.06 -24.71 19.29
N ALA A 30 2.36 -24.75 20.42
CA ALA A 30 0.91 -24.64 20.44
C ALA A 30 0.48 -23.25 19.92
N PRO A 31 -0.58 -23.18 19.08
CA PRO A 31 -1.08 -21.92 18.57
C PRO A 31 -1.73 -21.09 19.67
N SER A 32 -1.54 -19.78 19.60
CA SER A 32 -2.37 -18.80 20.31
C SER A 32 -3.63 -18.50 19.50
N LEU A 33 -4.62 -17.84 20.12
CA LEU A 33 -5.87 -17.51 19.42
C LEU A 33 -5.64 -16.63 18.20
N ALA A 34 -4.73 -15.65 18.31
CA ALA A 34 -4.38 -14.72 17.24
C ALA A 34 -3.70 -15.38 16.04
N ASP A 35 -3.10 -16.57 16.23
CA ASP A 35 -2.45 -17.28 15.13
C ASP A 35 -3.43 -17.86 14.12
N PHE A 36 -4.71 -18.04 14.51
CA PHE A 36 -5.69 -18.70 13.65
C PHE A 36 -7.08 -18.04 13.65
N SER A 37 -7.40 -17.12 14.56
CA SER A 37 -8.69 -16.43 14.55
C SER A 37 -8.77 -15.47 13.36
N ILE A 38 -9.60 -15.80 12.36
CA ILE A 38 -9.84 -14.96 11.19
C ILE A 38 -11.24 -14.36 11.33
N PRO A 39 -11.41 -13.04 11.43
CA PRO A 39 -12.72 -12.40 11.52
C PRO A 39 -13.58 -12.68 10.27
N ILE A 40 -14.90 -12.81 10.44
CA ILE A 40 -15.86 -13.00 9.33
C ILE A 40 -15.80 -11.83 8.35
N ASN A 41 -15.66 -10.61 8.86
CA ASN A 41 -15.52 -9.39 8.06
C ASN A 41 -14.06 -8.95 8.02
N SER A 42 -13.19 -9.77 7.45
CA SER A 42 -11.81 -9.33 7.22
C SER A 42 -11.82 -8.27 6.12
N ASP A 43 -11.52 -7.02 6.46
CA ASP A 43 -11.27 -5.90 5.52
C ASP A 43 -10.25 -6.25 4.42
N SER A 44 -9.51 -7.35 4.56
CA SER A 44 -8.60 -7.89 3.57
C SER A 44 -9.27 -8.32 2.26
N GLU A 45 -10.52 -8.79 2.26
CA GLU A 45 -11.21 -9.14 1.01
C GLU A 45 -11.56 -7.89 0.21
N ASN A 46 -12.04 -6.84 0.89
CA ASN A 46 -12.27 -5.53 0.28
C ASN A 46 -10.96 -4.91 -0.21
N SER A 47 -9.89 -4.98 0.60
CA SER A 47 -8.56 -4.48 0.23
C SER A 47 -7.97 -5.21 -0.99
N GLN A 48 -8.18 -6.53 -1.11
CA GLN A 48 -7.75 -7.30 -2.28
C GLN A 48 -8.58 -6.97 -3.52
N ALA A 49 -9.89 -6.75 -3.36
CA ALA A 49 -10.75 -6.32 -4.46
C ALA A 49 -10.35 -4.93 -4.97
N GLU A 50 -10.05 -3.99 -4.07
CA GLU A 50 -9.56 -2.66 -4.41
C GLU A 50 -8.20 -2.71 -5.12
N MET A 51 -7.23 -3.50 -4.62
CA MET A 51 -5.93 -3.67 -5.27
C MET A 51 -6.07 -4.20 -6.70
N LYS A 52 -6.94 -5.20 -6.93
CA LYS A 52 -7.22 -5.71 -8.27
C LYS A 52 -7.86 -4.66 -9.18
N ALA A 53 -8.74 -3.83 -8.64
CA ALA A 53 -9.35 -2.73 -9.42
C ALA A 53 -8.27 -1.72 -9.85
N TRP A 54 -7.33 -1.38 -8.97
CA TRP A 54 -6.21 -0.50 -9.29
C TRP A 54 -5.26 -1.09 -10.35
N GLU A 55 -4.94 -2.39 -10.28
CA GLU A 55 -4.14 -3.06 -11.30
C GLU A 55 -4.79 -3.01 -12.69
N ILE A 56 -6.12 -3.19 -12.76
CA ILE A 56 -6.87 -3.11 -14.01
C ILE A 56 -6.79 -1.70 -14.61
N ILE A 57 -6.93 -0.66 -13.76
CA ILE A 57 -6.82 0.75 -14.17
C ILE A 57 -5.39 1.06 -14.65
N GLU A 58 -4.37 0.57 -13.95
CA GLU A 58 -2.98 0.78 -14.35
C GLU A 58 -2.69 0.14 -15.72
N GLN A 59 -3.20 -1.07 -15.95
CA GLN A 59 -3.06 -1.75 -17.23
C GLN A 59 -3.81 -1.05 -18.38
N SER A 60 -4.99 -0.48 -18.13
CA SER A 60 -5.73 0.27 -19.15
C SER A 60 -5.00 1.58 -19.50
N VAL A 61 -4.56 2.33 -18.49
CA VAL A 61 -3.77 3.56 -18.67
C VAL A 61 -2.45 3.26 -19.38
N ALA A 62 -1.75 2.18 -19.03
CA ALA A 62 -0.51 1.79 -19.70
C ALA A 62 -0.74 1.47 -21.19
N LYS A 63 -1.86 0.83 -21.55
CA LYS A 63 -2.22 0.57 -22.95
C LYS A 63 -2.51 1.86 -23.72
N GLU A 64 -3.26 2.78 -23.13
CA GLU A 64 -3.59 4.08 -23.73
C GLU A 64 -2.33 4.95 -23.90
N MET A 65 -1.46 4.96 -22.90
CA MET A 65 -0.23 5.75 -22.89
C MET A 65 0.88 5.16 -23.77
N LYS A 66 0.83 3.86 -24.10
CA LYS A 66 1.88 3.19 -24.91
C LYS A 66 2.14 3.87 -26.25
N ASN A 67 1.10 4.45 -26.85
CA ASN A 67 1.17 5.14 -28.13
C ASN A 67 0.84 6.64 -28.02
N TYR A 68 0.69 7.17 -26.81
CA TYR A 68 0.39 8.58 -26.60
C TYR A 68 1.65 9.41 -26.89
N VAL A 69 1.68 10.03 -28.06
CA VAL A 69 2.64 11.09 -28.38
C VAL A 69 1.98 12.40 -27.98
N PRO A 70 2.52 13.13 -26.99
CA PRO A 70 1.97 14.42 -26.62
C PRO A 70 1.96 15.34 -27.85
N PRO A 71 0.87 16.07 -28.10
CA PRO A 71 0.79 16.97 -29.25
C PRO A 71 1.89 18.03 -29.18
N ASP A 72 2.45 18.33 -30.34
CA ASP A 72 3.48 19.35 -30.49
C ASP A 72 2.86 20.74 -30.31
N VAL A 73 3.23 21.43 -29.22
CA VAL A 73 2.69 22.75 -28.84
C VAL A 73 2.97 23.78 -29.94
N ASP A 74 4.06 23.61 -30.70
CA ASP A 74 4.43 24.53 -31.78
C ASP A 74 3.50 24.45 -32.99
N LYS A 75 2.86 23.29 -33.19
CA LYS A 75 1.92 23.04 -34.29
C LYS A 75 0.46 23.35 -33.94
N MET A 76 0.19 23.75 -32.70
CA MET A 76 -1.17 24.07 -32.26
C MET A 76 -1.61 25.45 -32.80
N PRO A 77 -2.85 25.60 -33.30
CA PRO A 77 -3.41 26.86 -33.78
C PRO A 77 -3.85 27.75 -32.59
N ILE A 78 -2.91 28.12 -31.73
CA ILE A 78 -3.11 28.97 -30.54
C ILE A 78 -2.11 30.13 -30.56
N SER A 79 -2.38 31.18 -29.77
CA SER A 79 -1.50 32.37 -29.71
C SER A 79 -0.11 32.04 -29.15
N ASP A 80 0.89 32.82 -29.55
CA ASP A 80 2.28 32.59 -29.16
C ASP A 80 2.51 32.78 -27.65
N GLU A 81 1.76 33.68 -27.01
CA GLU A 81 1.74 33.83 -25.54
C GLU A 81 1.27 32.54 -24.86
N LEU A 82 0.20 31.92 -25.37
CA LEU A 82 -0.31 30.66 -24.83
C LEU A 82 0.65 29.50 -25.10
N LYS A 83 1.35 29.49 -26.25
CA LYS A 83 2.41 28.50 -26.51
C LYS A 83 3.55 28.62 -25.52
N GLN A 84 4.02 29.84 -25.24
CA GLN A 84 5.06 30.08 -24.23
C GLN A 84 4.59 29.68 -22.83
N TYR A 85 3.36 30.03 -22.46
CA TYR A 85 2.77 29.64 -21.17
C TYR A 85 2.67 28.12 -21.02
N LEU A 86 2.21 27.42 -22.08
CA LEU A 86 2.14 25.96 -22.09
C LEU A 86 3.53 25.33 -22.02
N LYS A 87 4.53 25.86 -22.74
CA LYS A 87 5.92 25.38 -22.65
C LYS A 87 6.51 25.57 -21.26
N ALA A 88 6.26 26.71 -20.61
CA ALA A 88 6.73 27.00 -19.26
C ALA A 88 6.06 26.15 -18.18
N ASN A 89 4.77 25.81 -18.35
CA ASN A 89 3.98 25.06 -17.37
C ASN A 89 3.86 23.55 -17.69
N ARG A 90 4.37 23.09 -18.83
CA ARG A 90 4.40 21.67 -19.17
C ARG A 90 5.25 20.96 -18.13
N ARG A 91 4.61 20.23 -17.22
CA ARG A 91 5.31 19.31 -16.33
C ARG A 91 6.03 18.30 -17.22
N ASN A 92 7.37 18.29 -17.16
CA ASN A 92 8.18 17.21 -17.72
C ASN A 92 7.89 15.93 -16.91
N VAL A 93 6.75 15.30 -17.16
CA VAL A 93 6.38 14.01 -16.55
C VAL A 93 7.19 12.91 -17.24
N ARG A 94 8.49 12.91 -16.97
CA ARG A 94 9.42 11.87 -17.39
C ARG A 94 10.54 11.69 -16.37
N THR A 95 10.20 11.73 -15.09
CA THR A 95 11.08 11.24 -14.03
C THR A 95 10.28 10.47 -13.00
N PRO A 96 10.76 9.30 -12.54
CA PRO A 96 10.23 8.66 -11.34
C PRO A 96 10.25 9.68 -10.20
N PHE A 97 9.26 9.59 -9.31
CA PHE A 97 9.02 10.51 -8.20
C PHE A 97 10.34 10.81 -7.46
N LYS A 98 11.00 11.93 -7.78
CA LYS A 98 12.12 12.43 -6.99
C LYS A 98 11.53 13.29 -5.89
N SER A 99 11.62 12.81 -4.65
CA SER A 99 11.19 13.57 -3.49
C SER A 99 11.85 14.95 -3.51
N LYS A 100 11.05 16.02 -3.40
CA LYS A 100 11.55 17.41 -3.30
C LYS A 100 12.20 17.71 -1.94
N LEU A 101 12.73 16.70 -1.26
CA LEU A 101 13.42 16.86 0.01
C LEU A 101 14.86 17.25 -0.30
N THR A 102 15.31 18.35 0.29
CA THR A 102 16.74 18.63 0.35
C THR A 102 17.44 17.53 1.16
N VAL A 103 18.74 17.31 0.93
CA VAL A 103 19.50 16.23 1.59
C VAL A 103 19.36 16.29 3.12
N ALA A 104 19.30 17.50 3.68
CA ALA A 104 19.05 17.73 5.11
C ALA A 104 17.67 17.24 5.56
N GLN A 105 16.60 17.59 4.83
CA GLN A 105 15.24 17.18 5.16
C GLN A 105 15.02 15.67 4.97
N GLU A 106 15.74 15.05 4.04
CA GLU A 106 15.72 13.60 3.86
C GLU A 106 16.36 12.87 5.04
N GLN A 107 17.48 13.38 5.55
CA GLN A 107 18.14 12.85 6.75
C GLN A 107 17.27 13.03 8.00
N GLU A 108 16.64 14.18 8.18
CA GLU A 108 15.69 14.41 9.27
C GLU A 108 14.51 13.46 9.19
N ARG A 109 13.96 13.25 7.99
CA ARG A 109 12.84 12.32 7.79
C ARG A 109 13.25 10.87 8.06
N LYS A 110 14.43 10.45 7.62
CA LYS A 110 15.00 9.12 7.93
C LYS A 110 15.19 8.93 9.43
N ALA A 111 15.76 9.92 10.12
CA ALA A 111 15.95 9.88 11.57
C ALA A 111 14.63 9.81 12.34
N PHE A 112 13.62 10.56 11.88
CA PHE A 112 12.27 10.53 12.46
C PHE A 112 11.62 9.15 12.30
N LEU A 113 11.68 8.56 11.10
CA LEU A 113 11.12 7.23 10.83
C LEU A 113 11.85 6.15 11.63
N GLN A 114 13.17 6.24 11.77
CA GLN A 114 13.95 5.31 12.59
C GLN A 114 13.52 5.37 14.06
N LYS A 115 13.31 6.57 14.62
CA LYS A 115 12.78 6.72 15.97
C LYS A 115 11.40 6.07 16.16
N GLN A 116 10.51 6.21 15.18
CA GLN A 116 9.20 5.55 15.23
C GLN A 116 9.33 4.02 15.21
N ILE A 117 10.26 3.48 14.39
CA ILE A 117 10.54 2.04 14.35
C ILE A 117 11.06 1.56 15.71
N ASP A 118 12.00 2.29 16.32
CA ASP A 118 12.58 1.93 17.61
C ASP A 118 11.56 2.03 18.75
N GLU A 119 10.65 3.01 18.71
CA GLU A 119 9.54 3.13 19.67
C GLU A 119 8.53 1.99 19.53
N LEU A 120 8.21 1.57 18.30
CA LEU A 120 7.35 0.43 18.05
C LEU A 120 8.01 -0.88 18.52
N ALA A 121 9.30 -1.07 18.23
CA ALA A 121 10.06 -2.23 18.70
C ALA A 121 10.09 -2.31 20.23
N LYS A 122 10.30 -1.18 20.92
CA LYS A 122 10.24 -1.11 22.39
C LYS A 122 8.85 -1.39 22.94
N ARG A 123 7.79 -0.94 22.26
CA ARG A 123 6.41 -1.27 22.64
C ARG A 123 6.14 -2.76 22.51
N GLU A 124 6.61 -3.38 21.42
CA GLU A 124 6.50 -4.83 21.22
C GLU A 124 7.30 -5.62 22.27
N GLU A 125 8.48 -5.15 22.67
CA GLU A 125 9.27 -5.76 23.76
C GLU A 125 8.62 -5.56 25.13
N SER A 126 8.02 -4.40 25.40
CA SER A 126 7.32 -4.13 26.68
C SER A 126 5.95 -4.82 26.81
N SER A 127 5.43 -5.34 25.71
CA SER A 127 4.14 -6.03 25.64
C SER A 127 4.30 -7.56 25.62
N ARG A 128 5.52 -8.07 25.78
CA ARG A 128 5.87 -9.48 26.03
C ARG A 128 6.17 -9.70 27.50
#